data_AF-A0A0B2UGW5-F1
#
_entry.id   AF-A0A0B2UGW5-F1
#
_cell.length_a   1.000
_cell.length_b   1.000
_cell.length_c   1.000
_cell.angle_alpha   90.00
_cell.angle_beta   90.00
_cell.angle_gamma   90.00
#
_symmetry.space_group_name_H-M   'P 1'
#
loop_
_entity.id
_entity.type
_entity.pdbx_description
1 polymer ?
#
loop_
_entity_poly.entity_id
_entity_poly.type
_entity_poly.pdbx_seq_one_letter_code
_entity_poly.pdbx_strand_id
1 'polypeptide(L)'
;MINQKLDEISQLVRSIKSKMDIVVSSTVSLRELNYRIEALLISFKAYACKRKHTILDNTLSISNTQSIKETYDSGEHTAHQNAENECFEKSTLSTPSTYTSKTECLNEYIVRMTPKFSNSKLVINSAIKIASLLYSNTEGMMVEEIIKGAGVPRYRCIDILNTMLRTEPPLASKKFCKGFVYSIVLL
;
A
#
# COMPACT_ATOMS: atom_id res chain seq x y z
N MET A 1 32.29 53.71 3.95
CA MET A 1 32.36 52.33 4.49
C MET A 1 31.03 51.83 5.04
N ILE A 2 30.38 52.52 5.99
CA ILE A 2 29.07 52.06 6.57
C ILE A 2 27.97 51.90 5.50
N ASN A 3 27.77 52.91 4.64
CA ASN A 3 26.73 52.87 3.60
C ASN A 3 26.88 51.70 2.61
N GLN A 4 28.12 51.29 2.31
CA GLN A 4 28.39 50.19 1.39
C GLN A 4 27.94 48.83 1.96
N LYS A 5 28.19 48.59 3.25
CA LYS A 5 27.66 47.41 3.95
C LYS A 5 26.13 47.43 4.05
N LEU A 6 25.53 48.61 4.17
CA LEU A 6 24.06 48.78 4.19
C LEU A 6 23.44 48.41 2.84
N ASP A 7 24.07 48.78 1.73
CA ASP A 7 23.64 48.40 0.38
C ASP A 7 23.81 46.89 0.12
N GLU A 8 24.94 46.29 0.53
CA GLU A 8 25.16 44.84 0.44
C GLU A 8 24.08 44.05 1.19
N ILE A 9 23.75 44.46 2.43
CA ILE A 9 22.65 43.87 3.22
C ILE A 9 21.30 44.08 2.52
N SER A 10 21.04 45.28 1.99
CA SER A 10 19.81 45.60 1.28
C SER A 10 19.64 44.75 0.01
N GLN A 11 20.71 44.51 -0.73
CA GLN A 11 20.72 43.66 -1.91
C GLN A 11 20.51 42.18 -1.55
N LEU A 12 21.13 41.71 -0.46
CA LEU A 12 20.91 40.36 0.07
C LEU A 12 19.46 40.14 0.50
N VAL A 13 18.85 41.09 1.22
CA VAL A 13 17.44 41.02 1.65
C VAL A 13 16.50 40.98 0.45
N ARG A 14 16.73 41.79 -0.59
CA ARG A 14 15.96 41.73 -1.85
C ARG A 14 16.10 40.37 -2.56
N SER A 15 17.32 39.80 -2.57
CA SER A 15 17.60 38.48 -3.15
C SER A 15 16.89 37.35 -2.38
N ILE A 16 16.93 37.38 -1.06
CA ILE A 16 16.21 36.43 -0.19
C ILE A 16 14.70 36.53 -0.43
N LYS A 17 14.14 37.75 -0.45
CA LYS A 17 12.71 37.97 -0.73
C LYS A 17 12.29 37.36 -2.08
N SER A 18 13.01 37.70 -3.15
CA SER A 18 12.74 37.18 -4.50
C SER A 18 12.77 35.63 -4.55
N LYS A 19 13.76 35.00 -3.92
CA LYS A 19 13.82 33.53 -3.81
C LYS A 19 12.65 32.96 -3.01
N MET A 20 12.22 33.64 -1.94
CA MET A 20 11.08 33.22 -1.13
C MET A 20 9.76 33.31 -1.90
N ASP A 21 9.56 34.38 -2.69
CA ASP A 21 8.40 34.54 -3.57
C ASP A 21 8.34 33.42 -4.64
N ILE A 22 9.49 33.01 -5.19
CA ILE A 22 9.60 31.85 -6.11
C ILE A 22 9.21 30.54 -5.41
N VAL A 23 9.68 30.30 -4.17
CA VAL A 23 9.32 29.10 -3.41
C VAL A 23 7.82 29.07 -3.07
N VAL A 24 7.24 30.21 -2.68
CA VAL A 24 5.80 30.33 -2.41
C VAL A 24 4.98 30.03 -3.66
N SER A 25 5.29 30.64 -4.80
CA SER A 25 4.57 30.37 -6.07
C SER A 25 4.70 28.90 -6.50
N SER A 26 5.89 28.32 -6.40
CA SER A 26 6.13 26.90 -6.69
C SER A 26 5.32 25.96 -5.77
N THR A 27 5.19 26.32 -4.49
CA THR A 27 4.38 25.57 -3.52
C THR A 27 2.88 25.63 -3.84
N VAL A 28 2.38 26.76 -4.37
CA VAL A 28 1.00 26.88 -4.86
C VAL A 28 0.77 25.97 -6.07
N SER A 29 1.68 26.00 -7.06
CA SER A 29 1.59 25.14 -8.25
C SER A 29 1.64 23.64 -7.92
N LEU A 30 2.49 23.22 -6.96
CA LEU A 30 2.55 21.85 -6.48
C LEU A 30 1.25 21.42 -5.78
N ARG A 31 0.65 22.31 -4.99
CA ARG A 31 -0.64 22.06 -4.33
C ARG A 31 -1.75 21.87 -5.36
N GLU A 32 -1.79 22.70 -6.40
CA GLU A 32 -2.75 22.58 -7.49
C GLU A 32 -2.55 21.27 -8.27
N LEU A 33 -1.31 20.92 -8.61
CA LEU A 33 -0.98 19.65 -9.26
C LEU A 33 -1.46 18.45 -8.43
N ASN A 34 -1.24 18.49 -7.11
CA ASN A 34 -1.69 17.42 -6.21
C ASN A 34 -3.22 17.26 -6.25
N TYR A 35 -3.99 18.36 -6.20
CA TYR A 35 -5.45 18.29 -6.36
C TYR A 35 -5.89 17.72 -7.72
N ARG A 36 -5.19 18.06 -8.81
CA ARG A 36 -5.46 17.50 -10.15
C ARG A 36 -5.18 16.00 -10.22
N ILE A 37 -4.10 15.52 -9.58
CA ILE A 37 -3.75 14.09 -9.50
C ILE A 37 -4.80 13.32 -8.68
N GLU A 38 -5.21 13.83 -7.52
CA GLU A 38 -6.28 13.21 -6.71
C GLU A 38 -7.61 13.14 -7.48
N ALA A 39 -8.00 14.21 -8.17
CA ALA A 39 -9.20 14.22 -9.01
C ALA A 39 -9.12 13.20 -10.17
N LEU A 40 -7.93 13.02 -10.78
CA LEU A 40 -7.69 12.02 -11.80
C LEU A 40 -7.75 10.60 -11.24
N LEU A 41 -7.18 10.36 -10.05
CA LEU A 41 -7.22 9.06 -9.36
C LEU A 41 -8.66 8.67 -9.00
N ILE A 42 -9.46 9.62 -8.46
CA ILE A 42 -10.88 9.42 -8.19
C ILE A 42 -11.64 9.12 -9.49
N SER A 43 -11.34 9.83 -10.57
CA SER A 43 -11.94 9.57 -11.89
C SER A 43 -11.62 8.16 -12.38
N PHE A 44 -10.36 7.72 -12.28
CA PHE A 44 -10.01 6.33 -12.63
C PHE A 44 -10.69 5.31 -11.72
N LYS A 45 -10.79 5.54 -10.41
CA LYS A 45 -11.56 4.66 -9.50
C LYS A 45 -13.04 4.58 -9.89
N ALA A 46 -13.64 5.68 -10.34
CA ALA A 46 -15.04 5.70 -10.81
C ALA A 46 -15.25 4.97 -12.16
N TYR A 47 -14.32 5.11 -13.11
CA TYR A 47 -14.44 4.50 -14.45
C TYR A 47 -13.85 3.09 -14.57
N ALA A 48 -12.98 2.65 -13.66
CA ALA A 48 -12.45 1.28 -13.63
C ALA A 48 -13.51 0.22 -13.28
N CYS A 49 -14.63 0.61 -12.66
CA CYS A 49 -15.74 -0.29 -12.31
C CYS A 49 -16.81 -0.42 -13.40
N LYS A 50 -16.43 -0.86 -14.61
CA LYS A 50 -17.38 -1.41 -15.61
C LYS A 50 -16.85 -2.65 -16.36
N ARG A 51 -16.32 -3.64 -15.63
CA ARG A 51 -16.14 -5.00 -16.21
C ARG A 51 -16.07 -6.14 -15.17
N LYS A 52 -17.22 -6.54 -14.60
CA LYS A 52 -17.49 -7.93 -14.13
C LYS A 52 -18.96 -8.17 -13.73
N HIS A 53 -19.47 -9.34 -14.11
CA HIS A 53 -20.73 -10.00 -13.73
C HIS A 53 -22.08 -9.32 -14.02
N THR A 54 -22.52 -9.44 -15.27
CA THR A 54 -23.79 -10.14 -15.57
C THR A 54 -23.44 -11.51 -16.16
N ILE A 55 -24.35 -12.52 -16.05
CA ILE A 55 -24.09 -13.98 -16.21
C ILE A 55 -23.49 -14.56 -14.89
N LEU A 56 -24.11 -15.51 -14.17
CA LEU A 56 -25.41 -16.20 -14.37
C LEU A 56 -25.99 -16.69 -13.01
N ASP A 57 -27.00 -16.01 -12.44
CA ASP A 57 -27.81 -16.54 -11.33
C ASP A 57 -29.28 -16.62 -11.77
N ASN A 58 -29.60 -17.61 -12.59
CA ASN A 58 -30.93 -18.16 -12.81
C ASN A 58 -30.89 -19.29 -13.85
N THR A 59 -30.96 -20.54 -13.39
CA THR A 59 -31.89 -21.59 -13.88
C THR A 59 -31.66 -22.89 -13.11
N LEU A 60 -32.58 -23.23 -12.20
CA LEU A 60 -32.91 -24.64 -11.97
C LEU A 60 -33.56 -25.19 -13.24
N SER A 61 -33.11 -26.35 -13.76
CA SER A 61 -33.98 -27.53 -14.04
C SER A 61 -33.39 -28.54 -15.05
N ILE A 62 -33.19 -29.77 -14.57
CA ILE A 62 -33.69 -31.03 -15.17
C ILE A 62 -33.01 -31.63 -16.44
N SER A 63 -32.56 -32.89 -16.25
CA SER A 63 -32.42 -34.02 -17.21
C SER A 63 -31.19 -34.20 -18.13
N ASN A 64 -30.43 -35.25 -17.80
CA ASN A 64 -29.88 -36.32 -18.66
C ASN A 64 -29.68 -36.08 -20.17
N THR A 65 -28.44 -36.26 -20.65
CA THR A 65 -28.07 -37.46 -21.44
C THR A 65 -26.55 -37.66 -21.52
N GLN A 66 -26.12 -38.86 -21.93
CA GLN A 66 -24.72 -39.31 -21.88
C GLN A 66 -23.85 -38.80 -23.05
N SER A 67 -22.53 -38.79 -22.79
CA SER A 67 -21.49 -39.46 -23.59
C SER A 67 -20.40 -38.58 -24.24
N ILE A 68 -19.25 -39.24 -24.44
CA ILE A 68 -18.03 -38.86 -25.18
C ILE A 68 -17.17 -37.79 -24.46
N LYS A 69 -16.10 -38.14 -23.74
CA LYS A 69 -14.76 -38.69 -24.11
C LYS A 69 -13.74 -37.66 -24.67
N GLU A 70 -12.54 -37.75 -24.11
CA GLU A 70 -11.21 -37.49 -24.68
C GLU A 70 -10.58 -36.07 -24.64
N THR A 71 -9.71 -35.91 -23.64
CA THR A 71 -8.24 -35.71 -23.77
C THR A 71 -7.66 -34.34 -24.18
N TYR A 72 -6.41 -34.13 -23.73
CA TYR A 72 -5.46 -33.03 -23.97
C TYR A 72 -5.72 -31.78 -23.10
N ASP A 73 -4.94 -31.49 -22.04
CA ASP A 73 -3.48 -31.34 -21.89
C ASP A 73 -2.96 -30.01 -22.43
N SER A 74 -2.14 -29.33 -21.61
CA SER A 74 -1.23 -28.19 -21.88
C SER A 74 -1.70 -27.11 -22.87
N GLY A 75 -1.80 -25.82 -22.51
CA GLY A 75 -1.11 -25.06 -21.47
C GLY A 75 -0.82 -23.63 -22.01
N GLU A 76 0.09 -22.92 -21.34
CA GLU A 76 0.77 -21.70 -21.80
C GLU A 76 0.13 -20.29 -21.60
N HIS A 77 1.06 -19.35 -21.39
CA HIS A 77 0.99 -17.89 -21.48
C HIS A 77 0.35 -17.06 -20.34
N THR A 78 0.98 -17.22 -19.18
CA THR A 78 1.42 -16.11 -18.32
C THR A 78 1.93 -14.88 -19.10
N ALA A 79 1.43 -13.70 -18.74
CA ALA A 79 2.11 -12.42 -18.93
C ALA A 79 1.57 -11.35 -17.96
N HIS A 80 2.01 -11.37 -16.70
CA HIS A 80 2.09 -10.14 -15.92
C HIS A 80 3.38 -10.11 -15.10
N GLN A 81 4.08 -9.01 -15.26
CA GLN A 81 5.40 -8.74 -14.74
C GLN A 81 5.29 -7.63 -13.68
N ASN A 82 6.23 -7.66 -12.72
CA ASN A 82 6.79 -6.49 -12.03
C ASN A 82 5.90 -5.76 -10.99
N ALA A 83 6.28 -5.89 -9.71
CA ALA A 83 6.50 -4.67 -8.90
C ALA A 83 7.86 -4.04 -9.34
N GLU A 84 8.38 -2.90 -8.88
CA GLU A 84 8.46 -2.27 -7.54
C GLU A 84 8.70 -0.74 -7.76
N ASN A 85 9.31 0.11 -6.91
CA ASN A 85 10.02 -0.01 -5.63
C ASN A 85 9.65 1.20 -4.73
N GLU A 86 10.50 1.58 -3.78
CA GLU A 86 10.30 2.61 -2.76
C GLU A 86 11.09 3.91 -3.06
N CYS A 87 11.03 4.87 -2.14
CA CYS A 87 11.78 6.14 -2.17
C CYS A 87 12.67 6.28 -0.93
N PHE A 88 13.82 6.95 -1.10
CA PHE A 88 14.99 7.01 -0.20
C PHE A 88 14.82 7.78 1.12
N GLU A 89 15.53 7.34 2.16
CA GLU A 89 16.77 7.97 2.71
C GLU A 89 17.41 6.97 3.71
N LYS A 90 18.73 6.82 3.90
CA LYS A 90 19.84 7.80 3.86
C LYS A 90 21.22 7.09 3.74
N SER A 91 22.20 7.70 3.07
CA SER A 91 23.67 7.43 3.09
C SER A 91 24.15 5.98 3.34
N THR A 92 24.67 5.24 2.35
CA THR A 92 26.00 5.47 1.72
C THR A 92 26.15 4.80 0.35
N LEU A 93 27.15 5.27 -0.41
CA LEU A 93 27.56 4.86 -1.76
C LEU A 93 27.60 3.33 -2.02
N SER A 94 26.75 2.82 -2.92
CA SER A 94 27.01 1.64 -3.78
C SER A 94 25.96 1.45 -4.89
N THR A 95 26.39 0.82 -5.98
CA THR A 95 25.75 0.65 -7.30
C THR A 95 24.37 -0.07 -7.35
N PRO A 96 23.56 0.15 -8.40
CA PRO A 96 22.26 -0.49 -8.57
C PRO A 96 22.39 -1.96 -9.01
N SER A 97 21.58 -2.83 -8.41
CA SER A 97 21.40 -4.22 -8.84
C SER A 97 19.97 -4.44 -9.32
N THR A 98 19.82 -5.07 -10.48
CA THR A 98 18.54 -5.43 -11.08
C THR A 98 17.82 -6.48 -10.23
N TYR A 99 16.59 -6.20 -9.80
CA TYR A 99 15.71 -7.19 -9.15
C TYR A 99 14.37 -7.31 -9.87
N THR A 100 14.05 -8.53 -10.28
CA THR A 100 12.70 -8.93 -10.72
C THR A 100 11.84 -9.16 -9.49
N SER A 101 10.85 -8.30 -9.27
CA SER A 101 9.97 -8.43 -8.10
C SER A 101 9.20 -9.73 -8.06
N LYS A 102 9.30 -10.40 -6.92
CA LYS A 102 8.37 -11.44 -6.50
C LYS A 102 7.59 -10.93 -5.31
N THR A 103 6.45 -10.31 -5.57
CA THR A 103 5.53 -9.89 -4.50
C THR A 103 5.12 -11.11 -3.68
N GLU A 104 5.57 -11.16 -2.43
CA GLU A 104 5.31 -12.26 -1.47
C GLU A 104 3.82 -12.64 -1.43
N CYS A 105 3.50 -13.93 -1.62
CA CYS A 105 2.11 -14.39 -1.57
C CYS A 105 1.60 -14.50 -0.12
N LEU A 106 0.26 -14.48 0.07
CA LEU A 106 -0.35 -14.53 1.42
C LEU A 106 0.14 -15.71 2.28
N ASN A 107 0.41 -16.87 1.69
CA ASN A 107 0.93 -18.02 2.44
C ASN A 107 2.38 -17.82 2.89
N GLU A 108 3.24 -17.28 2.04
CA GLU A 108 4.63 -16.94 2.38
C GLU A 108 4.65 -15.88 3.49
N TYR A 109 3.82 -14.84 3.36
CA TYR A 109 3.61 -13.82 4.39
C TYR A 109 3.17 -14.43 5.73
N ILE A 110 2.20 -15.34 5.73
CA ILE A 110 1.73 -16.00 6.97
C ILE A 110 2.85 -16.85 7.59
N VAL A 111 3.64 -17.56 6.78
CA VAL A 111 4.80 -18.34 7.26
C VAL A 111 5.88 -17.43 7.86
N ARG A 112 6.19 -16.29 7.25
CA ARG A 112 7.11 -15.27 7.77
C ARG A 112 6.60 -14.60 9.05
N MET A 113 5.29 -14.37 9.11
CA MET A 113 4.60 -13.65 10.20
C MET A 113 4.45 -14.50 11.47
N THR A 114 4.04 -15.77 11.32
CA THR A 114 3.74 -16.69 12.44
C THR A 114 4.83 -16.76 13.53
N PRO A 115 6.13 -16.95 13.23
CA PRO A 115 7.16 -17.06 14.26
C PRO A 115 7.45 -15.75 15.03
N LYS A 116 6.88 -14.62 14.60
CA LYS A 116 7.02 -13.33 15.30
C LYS A 116 6.01 -13.17 16.44
N PHE A 117 5.06 -14.10 16.59
CA PHE A 117 4.08 -14.14 17.66
C PHE A 117 4.40 -15.21 18.70
N SER A 118 3.99 -15.00 19.94
CA SER A 118 4.02 -16.03 20.98
C SER A 118 3.24 -17.26 20.52
N ASN A 119 3.68 -18.47 20.91
CA ASN A 119 3.09 -19.77 20.53
C ASN A 119 1.62 -20.03 21.00
N SER A 120 0.90 -18.97 21.40
CA SER A 120 -0.54 -19.03 21.64
C SER A 120 -1.31 -19.14 20.33
N LYS A 121 -1.90 -20.32 20.09
CA LYS A 121 -2.75 -20.61 18.92
C LYS A 121 -3.87 -19.57 18.71
N LEU A 122 -4.40 -18.98 19.79
CA LEU A 122 -5.43 -17.92 19.71
C LEU A 122 -4.87 -16.60 19.19
N VAL A 123 -3.63 -16.24 19.55
CA VAL A 123 -2.96 -15.03 19.05
C VAL A 123 -2.59 -15.21 17.58
N ILE A 124 -1.99 -16.36 17.22
CA ILE A 124 -1.64 -16.71 15.84
C ILE A 124 -2.88 -16.69 14.94
N ASN A 125 -3.98 -17.36 15.34
CA ASN A 125 -5.24 -17.33 14.58
C ASN A 125 -5.81 -15.90 14.43
N SER A 126 -5.64 -15.04 15.43
CA SER A 126 -6.06 -13.63 15.35
C SER A 126 -5.17 -12.82 14.41
N ALA A 127 -3.86 -13.08 14.42
CA ALA A 127 -2.88 -12.44 13.55
C ALA A 127 -3.08 -12.85 12.08
N ILE A 128 -3.37 -14.13 11.81
CA ILE A 128 -3.73 -14.62 10.48
C ILE A 128 -4.97 -13.88 9.94
N LYS A 129 -6.04 -13.75 10.74
CA LYS A 129 -7.24 -12.99 10.31
C LYS A 129 -6.93 -11.53 9.97
N ILE A 130 -6.13 -10.86 10.80
CA ILE A 130 -5.70 -9.47 10.57
C ILE A 130 -4.84 -9.38 9.31
N ALA A 131 -3.91 -10.31 9.11
CA ALA A 131 -3.05 -10.38 7.93
C ALA A 131 -3.84 -10.64 6.64
N SER A 132 -4.74 -11.61 6.59
CA SER A 132 -5.61 -11.87 5.43
C SER A 132 -6.46 -10.65 5.06
N LEU A 133 -6.95 -9.92 6.07
CA LEU A 133 -7.73 -8.70 5.87
C LEU A 133 -6.86 -7.57 5.30
N LEU A 134 -5.67 -7.33 5.84
CA LEU A 134 -4.73 -6.33 5.36
C LEU A 134 -4.13 -6.66 3.97
N TYR A 135 -3.88 -7.94 3.69
CA TYR A 135 -3.43 -8.43 2.38
C TYR A 135 -4.49 -8.17 1.30
N SER A 136 -5.76 -8.30 1.67
CA SER A 136 -6.89 -7.99 0.78
C SER A 136 -7.11 -6.47 0.57
N ASN A 137 -6.48 -5.62 1.38
CA ASN A 137 -6.68 -4.17 1.42
C ASN A 137 -5.32 -3.44 1.49
N THR A 138 -4.49 -3.59 0.45
CA THR A 138 -3.10 -3.10 0.42
C THR A 138 -2.97 -1.58 0.55
N GLU A 139 -3.95 -0.78 0.12
CA GLU A 139 -3.99 0.68 0.34
C GLU A 139 -4.03 1.05 1.86
N GLY A 140 -4.42 0.09 2.70
CA GLY A 140 -4.48 0.18 4.15
C GLY A 140 -5.87 0.46 4.71
N MET A 141 -6.09 0.07 5.97
CA MET A 141 -7.38 0.17 6.68
C MET A 141 -7.25 0.90 8.02
N MET A 142 -8.30 1.57 8.47
CA MET A 142 -8.34 2.16 9.81
C MET A 142 -8.45 1.09 10.89
N VAL A 143 -7.88 1.35 12.08
CA VAL A 143 -7.89 0.37 13.20
C VAL A 143 -9.29 -0.12 13.57
N GLU A 144 -10.33 0.73 13.50
CA GLU A 144 -11.72 0.35 13.79
C GLU A 144 -12.29 -0.62 12.74
N GLU A 145 -11.88 -0.47 11.47
CA GLU A 145 -12.29 -1.32 10.36
C GLU A 145 -11.62 -2.69 10.46
N ILE A 146 -10.34 -2.72 10.87
CA ILE A 146 -9.58 -3.96 11.13
C ILE A 146 -10.20 -4.73 12.30
N ILE A 147 -10.51 -4.05 13.42
CA ILE A 147 -11.16 -4.66 14.59
C ILE A 147 -12.49 -5.33 14.20
N LYS A 148 -13.33 -4.61 13.44
CA LYS A 148 -14.63 -5.12 12.98
C LYS A 148 -14.48 -6.25 11.95
N GLY A 149 -13.64 -6.07 10.93
CA GLY A 149 -13.47 -7.02 9.83
C GLY A 149 -12.79 -8.32 10.24
N ALA A 150 -11.80 -8.27 11.14
CA ALA A 150 -11.14 -9.47 11.65
C ALA A 150 -11.94 -10.18 12.75
N GLY A 151 -12.92 -9.51 13.37
CA GLY A 151 -13.67 -10.03 14.52
C GLY A 151 -12.77 -10.29 15.74
N VAL A 152 -11.73 -9.47 15.93
CA VAL A 152 -10.74 -9.61 17.01
C VAL A 152 -10.97 -8.52 18.07
N PRO A 153 -11.01 -8.84 19.38
CA PRO A 153 -11.18 -7.83 20.43
C PRO A 153 -10.16 -6.70 20.35
N ARG A 154 -10.61 -5.45 20.56
CA ARG A 154 -9.83 -4.20 20.40
C ARG A 154 -8.40 -4.29 20.92
N TYR A 155 -8.21 -4.66 22.19
CA TYR A 155 -6.88 -4.77 22.81
C TYR A 155 -5.99 -5.74 22.06
N ARG A 156 -6.46 -6.97 21.82
CA ARG A 156 -5.71 -8.00 21.07
C ARG A 156 -5.38 -7.58 19.64
N CYS A 157 -6.29 -6.86 18.97
CA CYS A 157 -6.02 -6.31 17.64
C CYS A 157 -4.91 -5.26 17.68
N ILE A 158 -4.94 -4.34 18.64
CA ILE A 158 -3.92 -3.29 18.81
C ILE A 158 -2.56 -3.91 19.18
N ASP A 159 -2.54 -4.89 20.08
CA ASP A 159 -1.32 -5.59 20.47
C ASP A 159 -0.68 -6.30 19.26
N ILE A 160 -1.48 -7.04 18.49
CA ILE A 160 -1.01 -7.74 17.28
C ILE A 160 -0.46 -6.76 16.26
N LEU A 161 -1.19 -5.68 15.96
CA LEU A 161 -0.72 -4.64 15.04
C LEU A 161 0.58 -3.98 15.54
N ASN A 162 0.69 -3.71 16.84
CA ASN A 162 1.92 -3.17 17.44
C ASN A 162 3.10 -4.15 17.35
N THR A 163 2.87 -5.46 17.45
CA THR A 163 3.90 -6.48 17.15
C THR A 163 4.32 -6.39 15.69
N MET A 164 3.37 -6.36 14.74
CA MET A 164 3.64 -6.30 13.28
C MET A 164 4.44 -5.06 12.86
N LEU A 165 4.30 -3.94 13.58
CA LEU A 165 5.10 -2.72 13.36
C LEU A 165 6.52 -2.79 13.93
N ARG A 166 6.77 -3.66 14.91
CA ARG A 166 8.05 -3.78 15.64
C ARG A 166 8.90 -4.96 15.16
N THR A 167 8.41 -5.78 14.24
CA THR A 167 9.22 -6.85 13.66
C THR A 167 10.28 -6.29 12.73
N GLU A 168 11.39 -7.01 12.64
CA GLU A 168 12.40 -6.80 11.60
C GLU A 168 12.44 -8.05 10.70
N PRO A 169 12.22 -7.91 9.37
CA PRO A 169 11.63 -6.74 8.71
C PRO A 169 10.17 -6.48 9.19
N PRO A 170 9.63 -5.26 9.01
CA PRO A 170 8.24 -4.96 9.34
C PRO A 170 7.25 -5.86 8.60
N LEU A 171 6.16 -6.20 9.29
CA LEU A 171 5.04 -6.97 8.73
C LEU A 171 3.89 -6.05 8.29
N ALA A 172 3.78 -4.88 8.92
CA ALA A 172 2.83 -3.84 8.59
C ALA A 172 3.51 -2.47 8.66
N SER A 173 2.90 -1.50 8.00
CA SER A 173 3.23 -0.08 8.09
C SER A 173 2.04 0.70 8.69
N LYS A 174 2.32 1.80 9.38
CA LYS A 174 1.31 2.65 10.03
C LYS A 174 1.48 4.10 9.59
N LYS A 175 0.43 4.66 8.98
CA LYS A 175 0.34 6.08 8.60
C LYS A 175 -0.77 6.78 9.39
N PHE A 176 -0.58 8.07 9.66
CA PHE A 176 -1.62 8.91 10.25
C PHE A 176 -2.21 9.82 9.18
N CYS A 177 -3.53 9.74 8.97
CA CYS A 177 -4.25 10.58 8.03
C CYS A 177 -5.40 11.31 8.77
N LYS A 178 -6.62 10.76 8.72
CA LYS A 178 -7.76 11.17 9.58
C LYS A 178 -7.90 10.27 10.82
N GLY A 179 -6.87 9.45 11.08
CA GLY A 179 -6.83 8.35 12.02
C GLY A 179 -5.62 7.46 11.73
N PHE A 180 -5.41 6.41 12.52
CA PHE A 180 -4.35 5.43 12.25
C PHE A 180 -4.79 4.42 11.20
N VAL A 181 -4.12 4.45 10.05
CA VAL A 181 -4.30 3.52 8.93
C VAL A 181 -3.11 2.56 8.91
N TYR A 182 -3.40 1.27 8.82
CA TYR A 182 -2.40 0.19 8.76
C TYR A 182 -2.45 -0.48 7.39
N SER A 183 -1.29 -0.71 6.79
CA SER A 183 -1.12 -1.40 5.49
C SER A 183 -0.15 -2.57 5.66
N ILE A 184 -0.29 -3.60 4.84
CA ILE A 184 0.63 -4.75 4.84
C ILE A 184 1.99 -4.37 4.22
N VAL A 185 3.07 -4.99 4.68
CA VAL A 185 4.42 -4.85 4.08
C VAL A 185 4.86 -6.23 3.59
N LEU A 186 4.97 -6.36 2.27
CA LEU A 186 5.41 -7.57 1.57
C LEU A 186 6.91 -7.49 1.28
N LEU A 187 7.53 -8.64 1.09
CA LEU A 187 8.89 -8.78 0.54
C LEU A 187 8.85 -9.10 -0.96
#